data_AF-A0A1V6T4I5-F1
#
_entry.id   AF-A0A1V6T4I5-F1
#
_cell.length_a   1.000
_cell.length_b   1.000
_cell.length_c   1.000
_cell.angle_alpha   90.00
_cell.angle_beta   90.00
_cell.angle_gamma   90.00
#
_symmetry.space_group_name_H-M   'P 1'
#
loop_
_entity.id
_entity.type
_entity.pdbx_description
1 polymer ?
#
loop_
_entity_poly.entity_id
_entity_poly.type
_entity_poly.pdbx_seq_one_letter_code
_entity_poly.pdbx_strand_id
1 'polypeptide(L)'
;MMTFISPMASTDFTEAEFDPDYYPDLTRFAKERSKRLASHEAAPAPLEEFQLKINHDISWDGASLDASSYTWDISHSEMSEINNSCDEFNTHITDLTAGDDPNKYAAPYCNHSLPFHTDAGDLVAMLVLKSAANGGDGIFAPVSTVYNKLAQSSPDLIPVLMRPDWPFDRPPDRSVGAKFYKRPVMFLNHDDQPEMIFSRGALIRSPRGQRPVGLPKLTRIQCEALDAVHFAAENSVHRIQYREGDLLFFNNRRILHGRDSFLDTADIGQRHMLRLWLKDEEMAGTPSDPNLQKLWGNIFAVKEDGEYGRREDLDWPIMPDPF
;
A
#
# COMPACT_ATOMS: atom_id res chain seq x y z
N MET A 1 7.85 4.98 -37.65
CA MET A 1 7.28 6.30 -37.32
C MET A 1 5.91 6.03 -36.72
N MET A 2 5.84 5.97 -35.40
CA MET A 2 4.66 5.46 -34.68
C MET A 2 3.87 6.66 -34.16
N THR A 3 2.74 6.93 -34.82
CA THR A 3 1.85 8.05 -34.54
C THR A 3 0.84 7.61 -33.49
N PHE A 4 0.86 8.25 -32.31
CA PHE A 4 -0.20 8.09 -31.32
C PHE A 4 -1.37 9.01 -31.69
N ILE A 5 -2.51 8.41 -32.05
CA ILE A 5 -3.79 9.11 -32.15
C ILE A 5 -4.51 8.91 -30.84
N SER A 6 -4.64 9.98 -30.06
CA SER A 6 -5.44 10.01 -28.84
C SER A 6 -6.90 10.34 -29.21
N PRO A 7 -7.88 9.46 -28.96
CA PRO A 7 -9.27 9.87 -29.00
C PRO A 7 -9.62 10.52 -27.65
N MET A 8 -9.73 11.85 -27.68
CA MET A 8 -10.56 12.60 -26.76
C MET A 8 -12.00 12.06 -26.86
N ALA A 9 -12.45 11.35 -25.83
CA ALA A 9 -13.86 11.19 -25.52
C ALA A 9 -14.08 11.63 -24.07
N SER A 10 -14.45 12.90 -23.95
CA SER A 10 -15.05 13.49 -22.77
C SER A 10 -16.40 12.81 -22.51
N THR A 11 -16.38 11.72 -21.74
CA THR A 11 -17.60 11.24 -21.09
C THR A 11 -17.69 11.95 -19.75
N ASP A 12 -18.60 12.93 -19.67
CA ASP A 12 -18.98 13.62 -18.44
C ASP A 12 -19.47 12.59 -17.41
N PHE A 13 -18.56 12.09 -16.58
CA PHE A 13 -18.92 11.40 -15.35
C PHE A 13 -19.47 12.45 -14.40
N THR A 14 -20.79 12.58 -14.38
CA THR A 14 -21.50 13.43 -13.42
C THR A 14 -20.89 13.28 -12.02
N GLU A 15 -20.43 14.39 -11.46
CA GLU A 15 -19.90 14.47 -10.10
C GLU A 15 -21.04 14.15 -9.12
N ALA A 16 -21.25 12.88 -8.80
CA ALA A 16 -22.11 12.50 -7.70
C ALA A 16 -21.48 12.97 -6.38
N GLU A 17 -22.32 13.48 -5.47
CA GLU A 17 -21.96 13.98 -4.14
C GLU A 17 -21.08 12.97 -3.38
N PHE A 18 -19.77 13.21 -3.40
CA PHE A 18 -18.81 12.44 -2.64
C PHE A 18 -18.91 12.76 -1.15
N ASP A 19 -19.00 11.71 -0.34
CA ASP A 19 -18.93 11.72 1.12
C ASP A 19 -17.45 11.77 1.58
N PRO A 20 -16.98 12.86 2.23
CA PRO A 20 -15.62 12.97 2.75
C PRO A 20 -15.27 11.95 3.86
N ASP A 21 -16.26 11.23 4.39
CA ASP A 21 -16.12 10.16 5.37
C ASP A 21 -16.33 8.76 4.76
N TYR A 22 -16.21 8.63 3.43
CA TYR A 22 -16.36 7.37 2.69
C TYR A 22 -15.44 6.25 3.23
N TYR A 23 -16.06 5.26 3.86
CA TYR A 23 -15.45 4.00 4.25
C TYR A 23 -15.93 2.86 3.34
N PRO A 24 -15.12 1.83 3.00
CA PRO A 24 -15.61 0.69 2.24
C PRO A 24 -16.82 0.05 2.94
N ASP A 25 -17.90 -0.14 2.20
CA ASP A 25 -19.14 -0.72 2.71
C ASP A 25 -19.61 -1.80 1.74
N LEU A 26 -19.70 -3.04 2.22
CA LEU A 26 -19.99 -4.20 1.37
C LEU A 26 -21.41 -4.14 0.79
N THR A 27 -22.36 -3.60 1.55
CA THR A 27 -23.75 -3.49 1.11
C THR A 27 -23.89 -2.45 0.01
N ARG A 28 -23.27 -1.27 0.19
CA ARG A 28 -23.18 -0.22 -0.81
C ARG A 28 -22.46 -0.76 -2.05
N PHE A 29 -21.30 -1.37 -1.89
CA PHE A 29 -20.54 -1.93 -3.00
C PHE A 29 -21.36 -2.96 -3.80
N ALA A 30 -22.01 -3.92 -3.13
CA ALA A 30 -22.85 -4.91 -3.79
C ALA A 30 -24.03 -4.27 -4.55
N LYS A 31 -24.66 -3.24 -3.98
CA LYS A 31 -25.74 -2.47 -4.61
C LYS A 31 -25.26 -1.71 -5.84
N GLU A 32 -24.14 -0.98 -5.72
CA GLU A 32 -23.60 -0.17 -6.81
C GLU A 32 -23.07 -1.05 -7.96
N ARG A 33 -22.41 -2.17 -7.63
CA ARG A 33 -22.02 -3.21 -8.60
C ARG A 33 -23.24 -3.77 -9.34
N SER A 34 -24.30 -4.12 -8.62
CA SER A 34 -25.52 -4.66 -9.23
C SER A 34 -26.16 -3.65 -10.19
N LYS A 35 -26.22 -2.37 -9.81
CA LYS A 35 -26.71 -1.30 -10.68
C LYS A 35 -25.85 -1.14 -11.93
N ARG A 36 -24.53 -1.10 -11.79
CA ARG A 36 -23.59 -0.94 -12.92
C ARG A 36 -23.70 -2.10 -13.91
N LEU A 37 -23.72 -3.34 -13.41
CA LEU A 37 -23.87 -4.53 -14.25
C LEU A 37 -25.24 -4.55 -14.97
N ALA A 38 -26.30 -4.05 -14.32
CA ALA A 38 -27.64 -3.97 -14.91
C ALA A 38 -27.82 -2.81 -15.91
N SER A 39 -27.13 -1.67 -15.71
CA SER A 39 -27.35 -0.47 -16.52
C SER A 39 -26.69 -0.52 -17.90
N HIS A 40 -25.70 -1.39 -18.11
CA HIS A 40 -24.80 -1.33 -19.28
C HIS A 40 -24.21 0.09 -19.47
N GLU A 41 -24.21 0.94 -18.42
CA GLU A 41 -23.38 2.15 -18.42
C GLU A 41 -21.97 1.65 -18.65
N ALA A 42 -21.40 2.06 -19.78
CA ALA A 42 -20.16 1.52 -20.29
C ALA A 42 -19.03 1.78 -19.29
N ALA A 43 -18.84 0.85 -18.37
CA ALA A 43 -17.55 0.69 -17.79
C ALA A 43 -16.58 0.38 -18.94
N PRO A 44 -15.38 0.97 -18.93
CA PRO A 44 -14.46 0.87 -20.05
C PRO A 44 -14.30 -0.58 -20.46
N ALA A 45 -14.35 -0.84 -21.77
CA ALA A 45 -14.07 -2.16 -22.29
C ALA A 45 -12.73 -2.67 -21.73
N PRO A 46 -12.60 -3.97 -21.44
CA PRO A 46 -11.32 -4.56 -21.05
C PRO A 46 -10.23 -4.22 -22.08
N LEU A 47 -8.99 -4.17 -21.64
CA LEU A 47 -7.84 -3.94 -22.53
C LEU A 47 -7.75 -5.05 -23.60
N GLU A 48 -7.22 -4.76 -24.79
CA GLU A 48 -7.14 -5.75 -25.89
C GLU A 48 -6.29 -6.99 -25.54
N GLU A 49 -5.29 -6.83 -24.66
CA GLU A 49 -4.42 -7.92 -24.15
C GLU A 49 -4.82 -8.37 -22.74
N PHE A 50 -6.09 -8.18 -22.37
CA PHE A 50 -6.60 -8.49 -21.04
C PHE A 50 -6.58 -9.99 -20.75
N GLN A 51 -5.67 -10.41 -19.86
CA GLN A 51 -5.63 -11.77 -19.35
C GLN A 51 -6.64 -11.94 -18.21
N LEU A 52 -7.59 -12.86 -18.38
CA LEU A 52 -8.56 -13.19 -17.32
C LEU A 52 -7.94 -13.91 -16.11
N LYS A 53 -6.77 -14.52 -16.31
CA LYS A 53 -6.02 -15.22 -15.27
C LYS A 53 -4.54 -15.02 -15.47
N ILE A 54 -3.90 -14.58 -14.41
CA ILE A 54 -2.44 -14.45 -14.32
C ILE A 54 -1.92 -15.64 -13.51
N ASN A 55 -0.96 -16.36 -14.07
CA ASN A 55 -0.24 -17.44 -13.40
C ASN A 55 1.13 -16.92 -12.99
N HIS A 56 1.33 -16.69 -11.70
CA HIS A 56 2.62 -16.29 -11.12
C HIS A 56 2.82 -17.08 -9.83
N ASP A 57 4.07 -17.34 -9.45
CA ASP A 57 4.43 -18.01 -8.19
C ASP A 57 3.84 -17.36 -6.93
N ILE A 58 3.52 -16.06 -6.97
CA ILE A 58 2.86 -15.33 -5.87
C ILE A 58 1.34 -15.22 -6.06
N SER A 59 0.78 -15.72 -7.15
CA SER A 59 -0.66 -15.82 -7.36
C SER A 59 -1.18 -17.05 -6.65
N TRP A 60 -1.69 -16.86 -5.44
CA TRP A 60 -2.27 -17.95 -4.67
C TRP A 60 -3.80 -17.87 -4.65
N ASP A 61 -4.45 -19.03 -4.59
CA ASP A 61 -5.89 -19.19 -4.35
C ASP A 61 -6.21 -19.47 -2.87
N GLY A 62 -5.18 -19.43 -2.01
CA GLY A 62 -5.26 -19.71 -0.58
C GLY A 62 -5.18 -21.18 -0.21
N ALA A 63 -5.25 -22.12 -1.18
CA ALA A 63 -5.23 -23.56 -0.92
C ALA A 63 -3.81 -24.15 -0.90
N SER A 64 -2.83 -23.47 -1.50
CA SER A 64 -1.45 -23.96 -1.68
C SER A 64 -0.42 -23.40 -0.70
N LEU A 65 -0.85 -22.65 0.33
CA LEU A 65 0.05 -21.98 1.27
C LEU A 65 0.10 -22.70 2.62
N ASP A 66 1.31 -23.05 3.05
CA ASP A 66 1.60 -23.45 4.43
C ASP A 66 2.38 -22.35 5.16
N ALA A 67 2.40 -22.41 6.50
CA ALA A 67 3.09 -21.43 7.34
C ALA A 67 4.61 -21.40 7.09
N SER A 68 5.21 -22.50 6.61
CA SER A 68 6.63 -22.60 6.28
C SER A 68 7.01 -21.94 4.95
N SER A 69 6.04 -21.62 4.09
CA SER A 69 6.28 -21.05 2.75
C SER A 69 6.81 -19.61 2.78
N TYR A 70 6.83 -18.96 3.96
CA TYR A 70 7.21 -17.56 4.15
C TYR A 70 8.21 -17.33 5.29
N THR A 71 8.66 -18.39 5.96
CA THR A 71 9.61 -18.29 7.06
C THR A 71 10.97 -18.72 6.53
N TRP A 72 11.87 -17.75 6.38
CA TRP A 72 13.28 -18.04 6.21
C TRP A 72 13.95 -17.97 7.58
N ASP A 73 14.48 -19.09 8.06
CA ASP A 73 15.18 -19.14 9.34
C ASP A 73 16.56 -18.49 9.18
N ILE A 74 16.75 -17.37 9.86
CA ILE A 74 17.96 -16.56 9.78
C ILE A 74 19.00 -17.10 10.75
N SER A 75 20.21 -17.32 10.23
CA SER A 75 21.34 -17.83 10.99
C SER A 75 21.85 -16.81 12.01
N HIS A 76 22.59 -17.28 13.02
CA HIS A 76 23.20 -16.40 14.02
C HIS A 76 24.15 -15.34 13.42
N SER A 77 24.81 -15.63 12.29
CA SER A 77 25.67 -14.67 11.59
C SER A 77 24.86 -13.57 10.89
N GLU A 78 23.76 -13.93 10.24
CA GLU A 78 22.87 -12.97 9.57
C GLU A 78 22.16 -12.07 10.60
N MET A 79 21.78 -12.62 11.76
CA MET A 79 21.26 -11.83 12.90
C MET A 79 22.28 -10.80 13.43
N SER A 80 23.57 -11.15 13.47
CA SER A 80 24.61 -10.22 13.93
C SER A 80 24.85 -9.08 12.93
N GLU A 81 24.72 -9.35 11.63
CA GLU A 81 24.82 -8.32 10.57
C GLU A 81 23.63 -7.36 10.61
N ILE A 82 22.41 -7.90 10.79
CA ILE A 82 21.19 -7.10 10.94
C ILE A 82 21.26 -6.21 12.19
N ASN A 83 21.71 -6.73 13.33
CA ASN A 83 21.89 -5.92 14.54
C ASN A 83 22.91 -4.79 14.37
N ASN A 84 24.01 -5.02 13.65
CA ASN A 84 24.99 -3.97 13.38
C ASN A 84 24.44 -2.88 12.43
N SER A 85 23.49 -3.23 11.56
CA SER A 85 22.79 -2.25 10.72
C SER A 85 21.67 -1.49 11.44
N CYS A 86 21.22 -1.95 12.62
CA CYS A 86 20.07 -1.39 13.38
C CYS A 86 20.22 0.11 13.71
N ASP A 87 21.45 0.61 13.84
CA ASP A 87 21.76 2.01 14.10
C ASP A 87 21.52 2.95 12.89
N GLU A 88 21.30 2.38 11.69
CA GLU A 88 21.09 3.12 10.43
C GLU A 88 19.64 3.03 9.90
N PHE A 89 18.70 2.43 10.67
CA PHE A 89 17.34 2.21 10.17
C PHE A 89 16.51 3.50 10.06
N ASN A 90 15.85 3.67 8.91
CA ASN A 90 15.12 4.88 8.58
C ASN A 90 13.80 5.08 9.36
N THR A 91 13.21 4.07 10.03
CA THR A 91 11.95 4.27 10.79
C THR A 91 11.69 3.23 11.89
N HIS A 92 11.46 3.69 13.13
CA HIS A 92 10.88 2.91 14.22
C HIS A 92 9.34 2.89 14.13
N ILE A 93 8.72 1.72 14.26
CA ILE A 93 7.26 1.55 14.24
C ILE A 93 6.80 1.13 15.64
N THR A 94 6.24 2.09 16.38
CA THR A 94 5.74 1.95 17.76
C THR A 94 4.48 2.79 17.96
N ASP A 95 3.63 2.45 18.93
CA ASP A 95 2.43 3.25 19.26
C ASP A 95 2.81 4.55 20.00
N LEU A 96 2.65 5.70 19.35
CA LEU A 96 2.94 6.99 19.97
C LEU A 96 1.70 7.66 20.58
N THR A 97 0.54 6.99 20.56
CA THR A 97 -0.74 7.61 20.95
C THR A 97 -1.02 7.62 22.45
N ALA A 98 -0.18 6.99 23.27
CA ALA A 98 -0.39 6.89 24.71
C ALA A 98 -0.48 8.28 25.38
N GLY A 99 -1.70 8.73 25.65
CA GLY A 99 -1.98 10.00 26.35
C GLY A 99 -2.13 11.24 25.45
N ASP A 100 -2.14 11.10 24.13
CA ASP A 100 -2.32 12.22 23.19
C ASP A 100 -3.41 11.93 22.12
N ASP A 101 -3.79 12.93 21.34
CA ASP A 101 -4.79 12.80 20.27
C ASP A 101 -4.27 11.85 19.17
N PRO A 102 -4.91 10.69 18.97
CA PRO A 102 -4.45 9.68 18.00
C PRO A 102 -4.50 10.17 16.55
N ASN A 103 -5.14 11.31 16.26
CA ASN A 103 -5.19 11.92 14.93
C ASN A 103 -3.93 12.73 14.59
N LYS A 104 -3.06 13.01 15.56
CA LYS A 104 -1.78 13.70 15.34
C LYS A 104 -0.73 12.81 14.69
N TYR A 105 -0.87 11.50 14.84
CA TYR A 105 0.14 10.54 14.45
C TYR A 105 -0.17 9.89 13.11
N ALA A 106 0.88 9.63 12.33
CA ALA A 106 0.76 8.83 11.12
C ALA A 106 0.39 7.39 11.48
N ALA A 107 -0.30 6.71 10.56
CA ALA A 107 -0.88 5.40 10.80
C ALA A 107 0.08 4.29 11.33
N PRO A 108 1.38 4.26 10.97
CA PRO A 108 2.34 3.33 11.59
C PRO A 108 2.49 3.51 13.11
N TYR A 109 2.18 4.70 13.63
CA TYR A 109 2.39 5.08 15.02
C TYR A 109 1.12 5.06 15.88
N CYS A 110 0.07 4.39 15.39
CA CYS A 110 -1.19 4.23 16.10
C CYS A 110 -1.52 2.74 16.25
N ASN A 111 -2.40 2.38 17.18
CA ASN A 111 -2.78 1.00 17.48
C ASN A 111 -4.00 0.42 16.75
N HIS A 112 -4.64 1.21 15.88
CA HIS A 112 -5.83 0.76 15.15
C HIS A 112 -5.48 -0.04 13.89
N SER A 113 -6.47 -0.70 13.29
CA SER A 113 -6.26 -1.44 12.05
C SER A 113 -5.75 -0.51 10.94
N LEU A 114 -4.68 -0.94 10.26
CA LEU A 114 -4.13 -0.29 9.08
C LEU A 114 -4.68 -1.02 7.84
N PRO A 115 -5.50 -0.37 6.99
CA PRO A 115 -6.09 -1.03 5.83
C PRO A 115 -5.01 -1.42 4.81
N PHE A 116 -5.38 -2.31 3.89
CA PHE A 116 -4.53 -2.70 2.77
C PHE A 116 -3.99 -1.48 2.00
N HIS A 117 -2.67 -1.46 1.84
CA HIS A 117 -1.91 -0.45 1.13
C HIS A 117 -0.62 -1.08 0.60
N THR A 118 0.13 -0.29 -0.13
CA THR A 118 1.56 -0.48 -0.35
C THR A 118 2.27 0.77 0.16
N ASP A 119 3.53 0.60 0.50
CA ASP A 119 4.44 1.69 0.87
C ASP A 119 5.06 2.32 -0.39
N ALA A 120 6.02 3.20 -0.18
CA ALA A 120 6.94 3.61 -1.22
C ALA A 120 8.21 2.74 -1.17
N GLY A 121 8.91 2.56 -2.30
CA GLY A 121 10.03 1.62 -2.42
C GLY A 121 9.63 0.25 -2.98
N ASP A 122 10.61 -0.57 -3.35
CA ASP A 122 10.38 -1.83 -4.07
C ASP A 122 10.13 -3.01 -3.14
N LEU A 123 10.87 -3.06 -2.04
CA LEU A 123 10.79 -4.09 -1.01
C LEU A 123 10.59 -3.42 0.35
N VAL A 124 9.78 -4.03 1.20
CA VAL A 124 9.69 -3.67 2.61
C VAL A 124 10.36 -4.77 3.41
N ALA A 125 11.30 -4.37 4.27
CA ALA A 125 11.89 -5.23 5.28
C ALA A 125 11.44 -4.77 6.67
N MET A 126 11.06 -5.70 7.55
CA MET A 126 10.74 -5.39 8.94
C MET A 126 11.38 -6.37 9.90
N LEU A 127 11.94 -5.85 11.00
CA LEU A 127 12.40 -6.62 12.15
C LEU A 127 11.45 -6.42 13.32
N VAL A 128 10.94 -7.51 13.88
CA VAL A 128 10.09 -7.49 15.08
C VAL A 128 10.98 -7.52 16.32
N LEU A 129 11.18 -6.36 16.95
CA LEU A 129 11.89 -6.29 18.23
C LEU A 129 10.98 -6.71 19.38
N LYS A 130 9.71 -6.31 19.31
CA LYS A 130 8.71 -6.59 20.33
C LYS A 130 7.30 -6.71 19.73
N SER A 131 6.60 -7.80 20.03
CA SER A 131 5.20 -7.99 19.63
C SER A 131 4.24 -7.24 20.55
N ALA A 132 3.04 -6.91 20.05
CA ALA A 132 1.98 -6.40 20.92
C ALA A 132 1.48 -7.49 21.88
N ALA A 133 0.88 -7.08 23.00
CA ALA A 133 0.27 -8.01 23.94
C ALA A 133 -0.92 -8.76 23.32
N ASN A 134 -1.73 -8.07 22.52
CA ASN A 134 -2.85 -8.65 21.79
C ASN A 134 -2.98 -8.06 20.38
N GLY A 135 -3.23 -8.90 19.38
CA GLY A 135 -3.44 -8.49 17.99
C GLY A 135 -2.17 -7.97 17.31
N GLY A 136 -2.35 -7.11 16.30
CA GLY A 136 -1.23 -6.52 15.56
C GLY A 136 -0.65 -7.41 14.45
N ASP A 137 -1.37 -8.47 14.11
CA ASP A 137 -1.06 -9.37 13.01
C ASP A 137 -0.91 -8.61 11.70
N GLY A 138 0.09 -8.99 10.92
CA GLY A 138 0.25 -8.55 9.55
C GLY A 138 -0.81 -9.18 8.67
N ILE A 139 -1.42 -8.38 7.80
CA ILE A 139 -2.36 -8.88 6.79
C ILE A 139 -1.79 -8.65 5.41
N PHE A 140 -1.84 -9.66 4.55
CA PHE A 140 -1.22 -9.65 3.22
C PHE A 140 -2.17 -10.20 2.16
N ALA A 141 -2.16 -9.58 0.98
CA ALA A 141 -2.93 -10.02 -0.19
C ALA A 141 -2.15 -9.72 -1.48
N PRO A 142 -1.90 -10.70 -2.37
CA PRO A 142 -1.19 -10.45 -3.61
C PRO A 142 -2.01 -9.58 -4.53
N VAL A 143 -1.33 -8.66 -5.20
CA VAL A 143 -1.93 -7.86 -6.25
C VAL A 143 -2.46 -8.74 -7.38
N SER A 144 -1.76 -9.82 -7.74
CA SER A 144 -2.20 -10.76 -8.79
C SER A 144 -3.46 -11.55 -8.41
N THR A 145 -3.59 -11.97 -7.14
CA THR A 145 -4.81 -12.60 -6.64
C THR A 145 -5.98 -11.63 -6.62
N VAL A 146 -5.75 -10.39 -6.17
CA VAL A 146 -6.74 -9.30 -6.23
C VAL A 146 -7.17 -9.05 -7.68
N TYR A 147 -6.20 -8.91 -8.60
CA TYR A 147 -6.44 -8.76 -10.03
C TYR A 147 -7.32 -9.88 -10.57
N ASN A 148 -6.96 -11.14 -10.32
CA ASN A 148 -7.71 -12.31 -10.81
C ASN A 148 -9.16 -12.31 -10.28
N LYS A 149 -9.39 -11.91 -9.02
CA LYS A 149 -10.75 -11.77 -8.48
C LYS A 149 -11.54 -10.63 -9.14
N LEU A 150 -10.89 -9.51 -9.43
CA LEU A 150 -11.50 -8.42 -10.20
C LEU A 150 -11.80 -8.88 -11.63
N ALA A 151 -10.88 -9.57 -12.30
CA ALA A 151 -11.07 -10.06 -13.66
C ALA A 151 -12.27 -11.01 -13.78
N GLN A 152 -12.52 -11.82 -12.74
CA GLN A 152 -13.67 -12.72 -12.71
C GLN A 152 -15.00 -12.01 -12.37
N SER A 153 -14.97 -11.04 -11.46
CA SER A 153 -16.20 -10.49 -10.87
C SER A 153 -16.59 -9.11 -11.38
N SER A 154 -15.61 -8.27 -11.74
CA SER A 154 -15.78 -6.87 -12.16
C SER A 154 -14.62 -6.46 -13.11
N PRO A 155 -14.43 -7.16 -14.25
CA PRO A 155 -13.27 -6.95 -15.14
C PRO A 155 -13.18 -5.51 -15.67
N ASP A 156 -14.32 -4.85 -15.78
CA ASP A 156 -14.47 -3.49 -16.25
C ASP A 156 -13.91 -2.42 -15.28
N LEU A 157 -13.66 -2.77 -14.02
CA LEU A 157 -12.99 -1.88 -13.05
C LEU A 157 -11.46 -1.90 -13.19
N ILE A 158 -10.88 -2.91 -13.84
CA ILE A 158 -9.42 -2.99 -14.03
C ILE A 158 -8.91 -1.83 -14.90
N PRO A 159 -9.49 -1.53 -16.08
CA PRO A 159 -9.08 -0.36 -16.83
C PRO A 159 -9.24 0.95 -16.05
N VAL A 160 -10.22 1.05 -15.14
CA VAL A 160 -10.40 2.24 -14.27
C VAL A 160 -9.22 2.41 -13.30
N LEU A 161 -8.76 1.32 -12.67
CA LEU A 161 -7.58 1.33 -11.79
C LEU A 161 -6.29 1.73 -12.54
N MET A 162 -6.24 1.48 -13.84
CA MET A 162 -5.09 1.75 -14.70
C MET A 162 -5.12 3.14 -15.37
N ARG A 163 -6.22 3.90 -15.24
CA ARG A 163 -6.27 5.28 -15.76
C ARG A 163 -5.27 6.17 -15.03
N PRO A 164 -4.63 7.14 -15.70
CA PRO A 164 -3.67 8.04 -15.08
C PRO A 164 -4.33 9.24 -14.36
N ASP A 165 -5.61 9.16 -13.99
CA ASP A 165 -6.41 10.29 -13.52
C ASP A 165 -6.66 10.32 -11.99
N TRP A 166 -6.02 9.43 -11.22
CA TRP A 166 -6.22 9.35 -9.76
C TRP A 166 -5.43 10.41 -8.99
N PRO A 167 -6.07 11.29 -8.21
CA PRO A 167 -5.45 12.44 -7.57
C PRO A 167 -4.81 12.11 -6.20
N PHE A 168 -3.59 11.60 -6.19
CA PHE A 168 -2.83 11.31 -4.97
C PHE A 168 -2.34 12.59 -4.27
N ASP A 169 -2.58 12.69 -2.96
CA ASP A 169 -2.37 13.89 -2.12
C ASP A 169 -0.92 14.12 -1.62
N ARG A 170 0.02 13.25 -2.00
CA ARG A 170 1.44 13.31 -1.58
C ARG A 170 2.35 13.39 -2.81
N PRO A 171 2.42 14.55 -3.48
CA PRO A 171 3.26 14.70 -4.65
C PRO A 171 4.73 14.46 -4.31
N PRO A 172 5.48 13.79 -5.21
CA PRO A 172 6.91 13.55 -5.00
C PRO A 172 7.70 14.85 -4.98
N ASP A 173 7.30 15.83 -5.79
CA ASP A 173 7.91 17.16 -5.81
C ASP A 173 7.01 18.17 -5.08
N ARG A 174 7.43 18.55 -3.87
CA ARG A 174 6.73 19.56 -3.06
C ARG A 174 7.16 20.98 -3.37
N SER A 175 8.26 21.18 -4.11
CA SER A 175 8.81 22.52 -4.40
C SER A 175 7.91 23.32 -5.34
N VAL A 176 7.11 22.64 -6.15
CA VAL A 176 6.22 23.24 -7.16
C VAL A 176 4.89 23.74 -6.55
N GLY A 177 4.68 23.55 -5.25
CA GLY A 177 3.43 23.94 -4.58
C GLY A 177 2.20 23.15 -5.03
N ALA A 178 2.40 22.10 -5.84
CA ALA A 178 1.35 21.17 -6.23
C ALA A 178 0.82 20.47 -4.97
N LYS A 179 -0.51 20.44 -4.81
CA LYS A 179 -1.17 19.75 -3.69
C LYS A 179 -1.41 18.27 -3.97
N PHE A 180 -1.38 17.87 -5.23
CA PHE A 180 -1.56 16.49 -5.69
C PHE A 180 -0.84 16.26 -7.01
N TYR A 181 -0.77 14.99 -7.38
CA TYR A 181 -0.35 14.52 -8.69
C TYR A 181 -1.31 13.41 -9.14
N LYS A 182 -1.40 13.19 -10.45
CA LYS A 182 -2.25 12.14 -11.02
C LYS A 182 -1.40 11.01 -11.58
N ARG A 183 -1.80 9.78 -11.29
CA ARG A 183 -1.21 8.55 -11.84
C ARG A 183 -2.17 7.37 -11.66
N PRO A 184 -1.89 6.20 -12.26
CA PRO A 184 -2.66 4.98 -12.00
C PRO A 184 -2.51 4.45 -10.57
N VAL A 185 -3.54 3.74 -10.11
CA VAL A 185 -3.52 2.92 -8.88
C VAL A 185 -2.86 1.57 -9.13
N MET A 186 -3.15 0.99 -10.30
CA MET A 186 -2.61 -0.28 -10.78
C MET A 186 -1.90 -0.08 -12.13
N PHE A 187 -0.84 -0.83 -12.36
CA PHE A 187 -0.09 -0.85 -13.62
C PHE A 187 0.33 -2.27 -13.94
N LEU A 188 0.66 -2.53 -15.20
CA LEU A 188 1.31 -3.78 -15.61
C LEU A 188 2.81 -3.49 -15.75
N ASN A 189 3.63 -4.43 -15.28
CA ASN A 189 5.07 -4.39 -15.52
C ASN A 189 5.40 -4.94 -16.92
N HIS A 190 6.69 -5.08 -17.24
CA HIS A 190 7.16 -5.51 -18.56
C HIS A 190 6.81 -6.98 -18.91
N ASP A 191 6.43 -7.77 -17.90
CA ASP A 191 5.99 -9.17 -18.05
C ASP A 191 4.45 -9.30 -17.93
N ASP A 192 3.72 -8.20 -18.13
CA ASP A 192 2.26 -8.10 -18.02
C ASP A 192 1.72 -8.51 -16.63
N GLN A 193 2.55 -8.42 -15.59
CA GLN A 193 2.13 -8.73 -14.22
C GLN A 193 1.61 -7.46 -13.51
N PRO A 194 0.52 -7.55 -12.73
CA PRO A 194 -0.09 -6.41 -12.09
C PRO A 194 0.71 -6.02 -10.87
N GLU A 195 0.97 -4.74 -10.78
CA GLU A 195 1.61 -4.09 -9.66
C GLU A 195 0.75 -2.92 -9.20
N MET A 196 0.79 -2.65 -7.90
CA MET A 196 0.07 -1.54 -7.30
C MET A 196 1.01 -0.75 -6.43
N ILE A 197 0.88 0.57 -6.49
CA ILE A 197 1.48 1.46 -5.51
C ILE A 197 0.35 2.34 -5.03
N PHE A 198 -0.27 2.06 -3.89
CA PHE A 198 -1.38 2.89 -3.41
C PHE A 198 -1.60 2.78 -1.91
N SER A 199 -2.16 3.85 -1.34
CA SER A 199 -2.88 3.76 -0.08
C SER A 199 -4.22 4.46 -0.27
N ARG A 200 -5.30 3.85 0.23
CA ARG A 200 -6.64 4.46 0.18
C ARG A 200 -6.66 5.83 0.84
N GLY A 201 -5.88 6.00 1.91
CA GLY A 201 -5.72 7.26 2.63
C GLY A 201 -5.18 8.41 1.77
N ALA A 202 -4.38 8.14 0.73
CA ALA A 202 -3.85 9.17 -0.16
C ALA A 202 -4.84 9.67 -1.22
N LEU A 203 -5.98 8.97 -1.38
CA LEU A 203 -6.98 9.26 -2.42
C LEU A 203 -8.29 9.77 -1.82
N ILE A 204 -8.78 9.10 -0.78
CA ILE A 204 -10.09 9.36 -0.18
C ILE A 204 -9.98 9.84 1.26
N ARG A 205 -8.88 9.44 1.95
CA ARG A 205 -8.57 9.64 3.37
C ARG A 205 -9.06 8.54 4.31
N SER A 206 -8.28 8.26 5.36
CA SER A 206 -8.69 7.43 6.51
C SER A 206 -9.59 8.26 7.45
N PRO A 207 -10.46 7.68 8.28
CA PRO A 207 -11.32 8.40 9.24
C PRO A 207 -10.65 9.41 10.20
N ARG A 208 -9.34 9.68 10.09
CA ARG A 208 -8.49 10.28 11.15
C ARG A 208 -7.68 11.54 10.82
N GLY A 209 -7.55 12.01 9.57
CA GLY A 209 -6.74 13.24 9.33
C GLY A 209 -6.94 13.83 7.95
N GLN A 210 -7.07 15.17 7.79
CA GLN A 210 -7.75 15.91 6.67
C GLN A 210 -7.02 15.90 5.31
N ARG A 211 -7.76 15.63 4.22
CA ARG A 211 -7.23 15.62 2.86
C ARG A 211 -7.16 17.11 2.53
N PRO A 212 -5.99 17.62 2.08
CA PRO A 212 -5.82 19.04 1.86
C PRO A 212 -7.00 19.65 1.10
N VAL A 213 -7.48 20.80 1.59
CA VAL A 213 -8.60 21.50 0.95
C VAL A 213 -8.23 21.88 -0.48
N GLY A 214 -9.16 21.65 -1.40
CA GLY A 214 -9.02 21.95 -2.83
C GLY A 214 -8.47 20.79 -3.68
N LEU A 215 -8.46 19.56 -3.15
CA LEU A 215 -8.07 18.38 -3.90
C LEU A 215 -9.23 17.80 -4.73
N PRO A 216 -8.98 17.30 -5.96
CA PRO A 216 -10.04 16.71 -6.79
C PRO A 216 -10.68 15.51 -6.10
N LYS A 217 -12.01 15.46 -6.09
CA LYS A 217 -12.78 14.31 -5.61
C LYS A 217 -12.62 13.12 -6.55
N LEU A 218 -12.80 11.91 -6.01
CA LEU A 218 -12.89 10.73 -6.86
C LEU A 218 -14.27 10.66 -7.50
N THR A 219 -14.32 10.13 -8.72
CA THR A 219 -15.57 9.77 -9.39
C THR A 219 -16.22 8.56 -8.72
N ARG A 220 -17.53 8.35 -8.95
CA ARG A 220 -18.25 7.17 -8.43
C ARG A 220 -17.58 5.85 -8.85
N ILE A 221 -17.12 5.75 -10.09
CA ILE A 221 -16.48 4.53 -10.61
C ILE A 221 -15.10 4.30 -9.99
N GLN A 222 -14.34 5.35 -9.67
CA GLN A 222 -13.08 5.24 -8.93
C GLN A 222 -13.31 4.78 -7.49
N CYS A 223 -14.33 5.29 -6.81
CA CYS A 223 -14.72 4.81 -5.48
C CYS A 223 -15.12 3.32 -5.51
N GLU A 224 -15.92 2.91 -6.49
CA GLU A 224 -16.32 1.51 -6.67
C GLU A 224 -15.11 0.61 -6.97
N ALA A 225 -14.17 1.06 -7.81
CA ALA A 225 -12.92 0.34 -8.09
C ALA A 225 -12.06 0.15 -6.83
N LEU A 226 -11.97 1.15 -5.95
CA LEU A 226 -11.25 1.00 -4.68
C LEU A 226 -11.96 0.02 -3.73
N ASP A 227 -13.29 0.02 -3.67
CA ASP A 227 -14.06 -0.94 -2.88
C ASP A 227 -13.89 -2.37 -3.43
N ALA A 228 -13.87 -2.55 -4.75
CA ALA A 228 -13.59 -3.83 -5.37
C ALA A 228 -12.21 -4.37 -4.95
N VAL A 229 -11.16 -3.54 -5.00
CA VAL A 229 -9.81 -3.91 -4.52
C VAL A 229 -9.84 -4.32 -3.04
N HIS A 230 -10.50 -3.52 -2.19
CA HIS A 230 -10.56 -3.77 -0.75
C HIS A 230 -11.23 -5.10 -0.44
N PHE A 231 -12.43 -5.35 -0.97
CA PHE A 231 -13.14 -6.60 -0.71
C PHE A 231 -12.47 -7.81 -1.37
N ALA A 232 -11.83 -7.63 -2.53
CA ALA A 232 -11.04 -8.71 -3.13
C ALA A 232 -9.82 -9.08 -2.26
N ALA A 233 -9.14 -8.10 -1.67
CA ALA A 233 -8.03 -8.30 -0.76
C ALA A 233 -8.50 -8.95 0.56
N GLU A 234 -9.58 -8.46 1.17
CA GLU A 234 -10.14 -9.05 2.40
C GLU A 234 -10.58 -10.50 2.21
N ASN A 235 -11.18 -10.83 1.05
CA ASN A 235 -11.56 -12.22 0.72
C ASN A 235 -10.37 -13.13 0.39
N SER A 236 -9.14 -12.61 0.37
CA SER A 236 -7.92 -13.35 0.01
C SER A 236 -6.79 -13.09 1.01
N VAL A 237 -7.16 -12.64 2.21
CA VAL A 237 -6.21 -12.18 3.21
C VAL A 237 -5.45 -13.35 3.83
N HIS A 238 -4.13 -13.18 3.92
CA HIS A 238 -3.26 -14.02 4.73
C HIS A 238 -2.84 -13.25 5.95
N ARG A 239 -3.10 -13.82 7.12
CA ARG A 239 -2.73 -13.23 8.41
C ARG A 239 -1.47 -13.91 8.92
N ILE A 240 -0.50 -13.12 9.31
CA ILE A 240 0.75 -13.58 9.91
C ILE A 240 0.83 -12.95 11.30
N GLN A 241 0.83 -13.81 12.31
CA GLN A 241 1.14 -13.41 13.67
C GLN A 241 2.64 -13.18 13.79
N TYR A 242 3.04 -11.98 14.20
CA TYR A 242 4.44 -11.64 14.41
C TYR A 242 4.95 -12.12 15.76
N ARG A 243 6.18 -12.61 15.79
CA ARG A 243 6.93 -13.00 16.98
C ARG A 243 8.21 -12.20 17.07
N GLU A 244 8.69 -12.00 18.29
CA GLU A 244 9.97 -11.33 18.52
C GLU A 244 11.10 -12.09 17.82
N GLY A 245 11.95 -11.35 17.10
CA GLY A 245 13.00 -11.89 16.25
C GLY A 245 12.56 -12.20 14.81
N ASP A 246 11.26 -12.15 14.49
CA ASP A 246 10.81 -12.33 13.11
C ASP A 246 11.37 -11.24 12.21
N LEU A 247 11.83 -11.66 11.03
CA LEU A 247 12.29 -10.81 9.95
C LEU A 247 11.44 -11.04 8.71
N LEU A 248 10.80 -9.98 8.25
CA LEU A 248 9.85 -10.02 7.16
C LEU A 248 10.44 -9.29 5.95
N PHE A 249 10.41 -9.94 4.80
CA PHE A 249 10.73 -9.33 3.51
C PHE A 249 9.57 -9.59 2.56
N PHE A 250 9.08 -8.54 1.90
CA PHE A 250 8.04 -8.70 0.89
C PHE A 250 8.15 -7.67 -0.22
N ASN A 251 7.75 -8.09 -1.42
CA ASN A 251 7.67 -7.22 -2.59
C ASN A 251 6.51 -6.24 -2.44
N ASN A 252 6.84 -4.99 -2.17
CA ASN A 252 5.90 -3.93 -1.86
C ASN A 252 5.00 -3.56 -3.06
N ARG A 253 5.43 -3.84 -4.29
CA ARG A 253 4.66 -3.54 -5.51
C ARG A 253 3.66 -4.65 -5.86
N ARG A 254 3.91 -5.87 -5.39
CA ARG A 254 3.14 -7.07 -5.75
C ARG A 254 2.32 -7.64 -4.59
N ILE A 255 2.51 -7.14 -3.37
CA ILE A 255 1.75 -7.55 -2.18
C ILE A 255 1.14 -6.30 -1.54
N LEU A 256 -0.19 -6.30 -1.40
CA LEU A 256 -0.88 -5.37 -0.52
C LEU A 256 -0.71 -5.84 0.91
N HIS A 257 -0.30 -4.95 1.80
CA HIS A 257 -0.14 -5.25 3.20
C HIS A 257 -0.95 -4.30 4.08
N GLY A 258 -1.21 -4.73 5.30
CA GLY A 258 -1.90 -3.98 6.32
C GLY A 258 -1.57 -4.54 7.69
N ARG A 259 -2.34 -4.13 8.69
CA ARG A 259 -2.18 -4.62 10.05
C ARG A 259 -3.53 -4.61 10.76
N ASP A 260 -3.82 -5.65 11.53
CA ASP A 260 -4.95 -5.63 12.44
C ASP A 260 -4.71 -4.63 13.60
N SER A 261 -5.76 -4.26 14.31
CA SER A 261 -5.60 -3.45 15.53
C SER A 261 -4.85 -4.23 16.60
N PHE A 262 -4.18 -3.52 17.50
CA PHE A 262 -3.46 -4.13 18.61
C PHE A 262 -3.65 -3.36 19.92
N LEU A 263 -3.24 -4.00 21.01
CA LEU A 263 -3.19 -3.41 22.33
C LEU A 263 -1.84 -3.75 22.98
N ASP A 264 -1.19 -2.72 23.50
CA ASP A 264 -0.02 -2.84 24.36
C ASP A 264 -0.47 -2.80 25.84
N THR A 265 0.30 -3.46 26.70
CA THR A 265 0.04 -3.50 28.15
C THR A 265 1.32 -3.23 28.92
N ALA A 266 1.21 -2.73 30.15
CA ALA A 266 2.38 -2.36 30.96
C ALA A 266 3.28 -3.56 31.33
N ASP A 267 2.70 -4.75 31.43
CA ASP A 267 3.40 -6.00 31.78
C ASP A 267 4.14 -6.62 30.60
N ILE A 268 3.55 -6.60 29.39
CA ILE A 268 4.21 -7.11 28.18
C ILE A 268 5.13 -6.05 27.59
N GLY A 269 4.77 -4.77 27.67
CA GLY A 269 5.46 -3.64 27.07
C GLY A 269 4.86 -3.22 25.74
N GLN A 270 5.58 -2.34 25.04
CA GLN A 270 5.12 -1.70 23.82
C GLN A 270 5.60 -2.46 22.57
N ARG A 271 4.70 -2.67 21.60
CA ARG A 271 5.06 -3.21 20.28
C ARG A 271 6.09 -2.32 19.60
N HIS A 272 7.19 -2.92 19.13
CA HIS A 272 8.27 -2.18 18.49
C HIS A 272 8.83 -2.98 17.32
N MET A 273 8.82 -2.35 16.13
CA MET A 273 9.46 -2.90 14.93
C MET A 273 10.37 -1.86 14.29
N LEU A 274 11.37 -2.34 13.57
CA LEU A 274 12.15 -1.51 12.65
C LEU A 274 11.69 -1.79 11.21
N ARG A 275 11.63 -0.76 10.37
CA ARG A 275 11.28 -0.91 8.95
C ARG A 275 12.31 -0.27 8.04
N LEU A 276 12.65 -0.97 6.97
CA LEU A 276 13.39 -0.45 5.83
C LEU A 276 12.54 -0.51 4.56
N TRP A 277 12.79 0.48 3.70
CA TRP A 277 12.46 0.40 2.28
C TRP A 277 13.73 0.10 1.54
N LEU A 278 13.73 -0.99 0.76
CA LEU A 278 14.86 -1.42 -0.04
C LEU A 278 14.53 -1.22 -1.51
N LYS A 279 15.58 -0.90 -2.28
CA LYS A 279 15.53 -0.80 -3.74
C LYS A 279 16.01 -2.13 -4.32
N ASP A 280 15.29 -2.64 -5.30
CA ASP A 280 15.69 -3.84 -6.03
C ASP A 280 15.92 -3.47 -7.49
N GLU A 281 17.18 -3.20 -7.83
CA GLU A 281 17.56 -2.71 -9.16
C GLU A 281 17.37 -3.75 -10.26
N GLU A 282 17.41 -5.04 -9.91
CA GLU A 282 17.33 -6.15 -10.85
C GLU A 282 15.88 -6.59 -11.11
N MET A 283 15.08 -6.75 -10.06
CA MET A 283 13.76 -7.41 -10.14
C MET A 283 12.58 -6.45 -10.05
N ALA A 284 12.72 -5.28 -9.43
CA ALA A 284 11.60 -4.35 -9.38
C ALA A 284 11.40 -3.60 -10.70
N GLY A 285 12.49 -3.44 -11.46
CA GLY A 285 12.52 -2.59 -12.64
C GLY A 285 12.10 -1.14 -12.32
N THR A 286 12.13 -0.28 -13.33
CA THR A 286 11.72 1.12 -13.16
C THR A 286 10.21 1.23 -13.37
N PRO A 287 9.42 1.78 -12.41
CA PRO A 287 8.04 2.13 -12.68
C PRO A 287 7.95 3.00 -13.94
N SER A 288 7.07 2.67 -14.89
CA SER A 288 6.95 3.41 -16.14
C SER A 288 6.39 4.82 -15.96
N ASP A 289 5.70 5.08 -14.83
CA ASP A 289 5.16 6.40 -14.49
C ASP A 289 6.27 7.36 -14.00
N PRO A 290 6.48 8.52 -14.66
CA PRO A 290 7.51 9.47 -14.27
C PRO A 290 7.37 10.03 -12.85
N ASN A 291 6.15 10.10 -12.29
CA ASN A 291 5.96 10.56 -10.90
C ASN A 291 6.43 9.51 -9.90
N LEU A 292 6.28 8.22 -10.22
CA LEU A 292 6.80 7.13 -9.40
C LEU A 292 8.34 7.10 -9.46
N GLN A 293 8.94 7.35 -10.62
CA GLN A 293 10.40 7.47 -10.74
C GLN A 293 10.95 8.59 -9.85
N LYS A 294 10.31 9.76 -9.84
CA LYS A 294 10.67 10.86 -8.94
C LYS A 294 10.51 10.48 -7.47
N LEU A 295 9.42 9.79 -7.12
CA LEU A 295 9.19 9.33 -5.75
C LEU A 295 10.31 8.39 -5.28
N TRP A 296 10.72 7.43 -6.10
CA TRP A 296 11.83 6.52 -5.80
C TRP A 296 13.17 7.24 -5.75
N GLY A 297 13.42 8.15 -6.70
CA GLY A 297 14.61 8.99 -6.71
C GLY A 297 14.77 9.79 -5.41
N ASN A 298 13.67 10.28 -4.84
CA ASN A 298 13.69 11.00 -3.56
C ASN A 298 13.91 10.09 -2.36
N ILE A 299 13.40 8.86 -2.38
CA ILE A 299 13.53 7.90 -1.27
C ILE A 299 14.94 7.34 -1.19
N PHE A 300 15.54 7.06 -2.34
CA PHE A 300 16.86 6.44 -2.44
C PHE A 300 17.98 7.42 -2.81
N ALA A 301 17.70 8.74 -2.80
CA ALA A 301 18.74 9.74 -3.00
C ALA A 301 19.77 9.68 -1.86
N VAL A 302 21.04 9.60 -2.25
CA VAL A 302 22.18 9.84 -1.35
C VAL A 302 22.31 11.36 -1.22
N LYS A 303 22.26 11.90 0.01
CA LYS A 303 22.52 13.34 0.23
C LYS A 303 23.99 13.65 -0.11
N GLU A 304 24.30 14.91 -0.47
CA GLU A 304 25.64 15.33 -0.92
C GLU A 304 26.75 15.12 0.13
N ASP A 305 26.41 14.89 1.40
CA ASP A 305 27.32 14.58 2.51
C ASP A 305 27.64 13.08 2.66
N GLY A 306 27.04 12.22 1.83
CA GLY A 306 27.23 10.77 1.90
C GLY A 306 26.34 10.08 2.94
N GLU A 307 25.47 10.79 3.64
CA GLU A 307 24.48 10.19 4.54
C GLU A 307 23.19 9.81 3.79
N TYR A 308 22.69 8.60 4.02
CA TYR A 308 21.31 8.27 3.66
C TYR A 308 20.39 9.16 4.47
N GLY A 309 19.37 9.75 3.83
CA GLY A 309 18.57 10.81 4.42
C GLY A 309 17.88 10.42 5.73
N ARG A 310 18.55 10.64 6.88
CA ARG A 310 17.91 10.69 8.19
C ARG A 310 16.80 11.73 8.13
N ARG A 311 15.61 11.33 8.60
CA ARG A 311 14.60 12.28 9.05
C ARG A 311 15.07 12.90 10.36
N GLU A 312 15.85 13.97 10.24
CA GLU A 312 16.38 14.79 11.34
C GLU A 312 15.28 15.44 12.20
N ASP A 313 14.02 15.38 11.77
CA ASP A 313 12.85 15.98 12.43
C ASP A 313 12.18 15.08 13.48
N LEU A 314 12.69 13.87 13.73
CA LEU A 314 12.17 12.96 14.75
C LEU A 314 13.27 12.67 15.78
N ASP A 315 13.27 13.45 16.86
CA ASP A 315 13.94 13.08 18.12
C ASP A 315 13.23 11.81 18.64
N TRP A 316 13.75 10.65 18.29
CA TRP A 316 13.31 9.40 18.88
C TRP A 316 13.87 9.35 20.30
N PRO A 317 13.06 9.11 21.34
CA PRO A 317 13.56 8.88 22.68
C PRO A 317 14.20 7.48 22.72
N ILE A 318 15.37 7.34 22.09
CA ILE A 318 16.22 6.17 22.20
C ILE A 318 16.94 6.31 23.54
N MET A 319 16.20 6.08 24.62
CA MET A 319 16.84 5.59 25.83
C MET A 319 16.82 4.08 25.68
N PRO A 320 17.96 3.43 25.36
CA PRO A 320 18.03 1.98 25.45
C PRO A 320 17.58 1.61 26.87
N ASP A 321 16.56 0.76 26.96
CA ASP A 321 16.09 0.24 28.24
C ASP A 321 17.31 -0.43 28.91
N PRO A 322 17.73 0.00 30.11
CA PRO A 322 18.89 -0.56 30.78
C PRO A 322 18.51 -1.93 31.36
N PHE A 323 18.53 -2.95 30.53
CA PHE A 323 18.67 -4.34 30.95
C PHE A 323 19.95 -4.93 30.36
#